data_AF-A0A8D3BJC7-F1
#
_entry.id   AF-A0A8D3BJC7-F1
#
_cell.length_a   1.000
_cell.length_b   1.000
_cell.length_c   1.000
_cell.angle_alpha   90.00
_cell.angle_beta   90.00
_cell.angle_gamma   90.00
#
_symmetry.space_group_name_H-M   'P 1'
#
loop_
_entity.id
_entity.type
_entity.pdbx_description
1 polymer ?
#
loop_
_entity_poly.entity_id
_entity_poly.type
_entity_poly.pdbx_seq_one_letter_code
_entity_poly.pdbx_strand_id
1 'polypeptide(L)'
;MLKATCTMSYCDDKSFRKLCVYMGTHACHFTLHIEMDDFEQEGINEELIEFAIRESLHDAHKLPCSSQTNRKEPNSEEFTKIMSAIHNGDVCALRELSACVSAFRESDSRARLPLHAAAVQPQQEILHVVLQVVVTSTELTLEEQTDDGDTALTLAAEAGLVENVRMLLQHGASPHSTDSLNESPLLIAVRRRSYDMVLSLIMGGALVEQVCLTKWTATHEAAKVGCAAITMLLLRNGAKVTSRDGHGVTPLGVAAEYGNAEALDILVQHGGDVNAQASNGDTVLYDASGSGNLDCIKLLLQHGADPNVASNASQLPIHRAAYEGHILALRTLIPITTKKAIRLSGQSPVHSAADGGQVECLELLIQKGYDVNALLHTHISENYGDLRKTPLYFAVSNGDVTCAEMLLAAGARSDLDPLRCILVAVRAERYELVRLLLSYGAEVNCYFGVITDTVFPTALQYCLRDHVMLRLLLNSGYHAHKCFQCCHGDGDETDSSWTDLHNQAYQIYSQPDVISFCEFVSVLCLAHVVGSVARLLLDYVGHVRICPDLRRILEKKPEWDEISDILSKPRSLQHLCRLVIRGHVSLRTLNDPEAMAAAPFPPRLKNYLTYREYHLLGDPSAT
;
A
#
# COMPACT_ATOMS: atom_id res chain seq x y z
N MET A 1 -34.91 -0.10 -13.13
CA MET A 1 -35.81 -1.25 -12.89
C MET A 1 -35.39 -2.35 -13.86
N LEU A 2 -35.14 -3.60 -13.47
CA LEU A 2 -35.45 -4.28 -12.21
C LEU A 2 -34.22 -4.40 -11.28
N LYS A 3 -34.48 -4.43 -9.96
CA LYS A 3 -33.56 -5.01 -8.97
C LYS A 3 -33.85 -6.51 -8.88
N ALA A 4 -32.82 -7.35 -8.90
CA ALA A 4 -32.92 -8.73 -8.45
C ALA A 4 -32.21 -8.85 -7.09
N THR A 5 -33.00 -8.84 -6.02
CA THR A 5 -32.51 -9.10 -4.66
C THR A 5 -32.30 -10.59 -4.47
N CYS A 6 -31.06 -11.04 -4.37
CA CYS A 6 -30.75 -12.40 -3.92
C CYS A 6 -30.45 -12.36 -2.43
N THR A 7 -31.41 -12.80 -1.61
CA THR A 7 -31.22 -13.01 -0.17
C THR A 7 -30.52 -14.35 0.03
N MET A 8 -29.29 -14.34 0.56
CA MET A 8 -28.62 -15.56 1.00
C MET A 8 -28.50 -15.62 2.52
N SER A 9 -29.27 -16.55 3.10
CA SER A 9 -28.96 -17.16 4.39
C SER A 9 -27.67 -17.97 4.29
N TYR A 10 -26.83 -17.91 5.32
CA TYR A 10 -25.77 -18.86 5.69
C TYR A 10 -25.42 -19.93 4.63
N CYS A 11 -24.35 -19.70 3.88
CA CYS A 11 -23.68 -20.72 3.09
C CYS A 11 -22.17 -20.60 3.32
N ASP A 12 -21.54 -21.72 3.63
CA ASP A 12 -20.12 -21.78 3.98
C ASP A 12 -19.20 -21.30 2.84
N ASP A 13 -18.13 -20.65 3.29
CA ASP A 13 -16.72 -20.74 2.88
C ASP A 13 -16.34 -21.36 1.50
N LYS A 14 -15.22 -20.87 0.94
CA LYS A 14 -14.59 -21.19 -0.37
C LYS A 14 -15.29 -20.65 -1.62
N SER A 15 -16.62 -20.55 -1.66
CA SER A 15 -17.32 -20.14 -2.90
C SER A 15 -17.10 -18.66 -3.25
N PHE A 16 -17.05 -17.78 -2.25
CA PHE A 16 -16.87 -16.34 -2.46
C PHE A 16 -15.44 -15.98 -2.88
N ARG A 17 -14.42 -16.65 -2.30
CA ARG A 17 -13.00 -16.50 -2.69
C ARG A 17 -12.76 -16.82 -4.17
N LYS A 18 -13.52 -17.75 -4.76
CA LYS A 18 -13.46 -18.05 -6.21
C LYS A 18 -13.97 -16.92 -7.11
N LEU A 19 -14.81 -16.02 -6.60
CA LEU A 19 -15.40 -14.92 -7.39
C LEU A 19 -14.48 -13.70 -7.49
N CYS A 20 -13.74 -13.37 -6.42
CA CYS A 20 -12.79 -12.26 -6.42
C CYS A 20 -11.63 -12.45 -7.41
N VAL A 21 -11.22 -13.69 -7.69
CA VAL A 21 -10.20 -13.99 -8.71
C VAL A 21 -10.74 -13.84 -10.16
N TYR A 22 -12.06 -13.75 -10.32
CA TYR A 22 -12.74 -13.71 -11.62
C TYR A 22 -12.97 -12.30 -12.19
N MET A 23 -12.94 -11.27 -11.33
CA MET A 23 -13.25 -9.87 -11.69
C MET A 23 -12.03 -8.99 -11.46
N GLY A 24 -11.21 -8.80 -12.49
CA GLY A 24 -10.06 -7.88 -12.43
C GLY A 24 -10.51 -6.44 -12.12
N THR A 25 -10.17 -5.93 -10.95
CA THR A 25 -10.50 -4.59 -10.48
C THR A 25 -9.57 -3.53 -11.07
N HIS A 26 -9.77 -3.19 -12.34
CA HIS A 26 -9.42 -1.85 -12.81
C HIS A 26 -10.63 -0.91 -12.64
N ALA A 27 -10.50 0.00 -11.67
CA ALA A 27 -11.33 1.19 -11.45
C ALA A 27 -12.86 0.98 -11.43
N CYS A 28 -13.40 0.62 -10.28
CA CYS A 28 -14.79 0.94 -9.92
C CYS A 28 -14.85 1.50 -8.49
N HIS A 29 -15.22 2.78 -8.35
CA HIS A 29 -15.82 3.27 -7.11
C HIS A 29 -17.15 2.54 -6.90
N PHE A 30 -17.16 1.55 -6.00
CA PHE A 30 -18.40 1.02 -5.46
C PHE A 30 -18.38 1.16 -3.93
N THR A 31 -19.14 2.12 -3.44
CA THR A 31 -19.41 2.29 -2.01
C THR A 31 -20.25 1.12 -1.52
N LEU A 32 -19.60 0.10 -0.97
CA LEU A 32 -20.24 -1.01 -0.27
C LEU A 32 -20.25 -0.68 1.22
N HIS A 33 -21.42 -0.29 1.74
CA HIS A 33 -21.69 -0.41 3.17
C HIS A 33 -21.73 -1.90 3.51
N ILE A 34 -20.62 -2.40 4.02
CA ILE A 34 -20.51 -3.69 4.71
C ILE A 34 -20.32 -3.34 6.18
N GLU A 35 -21.11 -3.95 7.06
CA GLU A 35 -20.91 -3.82 8.51
C GLU A 35 -19.55 -4.45 8.84
N MET A 36 -18.68 -3.66 9.49
CA MET A 36 -17.28 -3.98 9.70
C MET A 36 -17.11 -4.99 10.83
N ASP A 37 -16.57 -6.16 10.49
CA ASP A 37 -15.80 -7.01 11.40
C ASP A 37 -14.64 -7.63 10.59
N ASP A 38 -13.44 -7.62 11.18
CA ASP A 38 -12.17 -8.24 10.75
C ASP A 38 -11.60 -7.87 9.35
N PHE A 39 -10.85 -6.75 9.31
CA PHE A 39 -9.76 -6.52 8.35
C PHE A 39 -8.41 -6.43 9.08
N GLU A 40 -7.60 -7.49 9.03
CA GLU A 40 -6.15 -7.43 9.31
C GLU A 40 -5.36 -7.79 8.05
N GLN A 41 -5.12 -6.80 7.17
CA GLN A 41 -4.04 -6.92 6.18
C GLN A 41 -3.58 -5.58 5.61
N GLU A 42 -2.28 -5.51 5.34
CA GLU A 42 -1.49 -4.33 4.96
C GLU A 42 -1.35 -3.29 6.10
N GLY A 43 -0.15 -3.27 6.69
CA GLY A 43 0.22 -2.42 7.84
C GLY A 43 0.44 -0.95 7.49
N ILE A 44 -0.49 -0.33 6.76
CA ILE A 44 -0.75 1.10 6.89
C ILE A 44 -1.96 1.17 7.81
N ASN A 45 -1.70 1.17 9.13
CA ASN A 45 -2.75 1.09 10.16
C ASN A 45 -3.87 2.09 9.82
N GLU A 46 -5.13 1.68 9.86
CA GLU A 46 -6.26 2.56 9.51
C GLU A 46 -6.28 3.79 10.45
N GLU A 47 -5.73 3.65 11.66
CA GLU A 47 -5.46 4.73 12.60
C GLU A 47 -4.20 5.57 12.27
N LEU A 48 -3.18 5.02 11.58
CA LEU A 48 -2.09 5.83 11.00
C LEU A 48 -2.58 6.59 9.77
N ILE A 49 -3.48 6.01 8.98
CA ILE A 49 -4.18 6.71 7.91
C ILE A 49 -5.05 7.80 8.52
N GLU A 50 -5.83 7.51 9.57
CA GLU A 50 -6.66 8.51 10.25
C GLU A 50 -5.81 9.58 10.96
N PHE A 51 -4.69 9.22 11.58
CA PHE A 51 -3.76 10.16 12.21
C PHE A 51 -3.02 11.02 11.19
N ALA A 52 -2.51 10.45 10.10
CA ALA A 52 -1.88 11.20 9.01
C ALA A 52 -2.90 12.03 8.23
N ILE A 53 -4.15 11.58 8.10
CA ILE A 53 -5.28 12.38 7.62
C ILE A 53 -5.57 13.51 8.61
N ARG A 54 -5.55 13.28 9.93
CA ARG A 54 -5.74 14.34 10.95
C ARG A 54 -4.60 15.36 10.94
N GLU A 55 -3.32 14.96 10.85
CA GLU A 55 -2.19 15.88 10.65
C GLU A 55 -2.31 16.64 9.31
N SER A 56 -2.66 15.95 8.21
CA SER A 56 -2.86 16.59 6.90
C SER A 56 -4.08 17.52 6.86
N LEU A 57 -5.16 17.18 7.58
CA LEU A 57 -6.33 18.04 7.76
C LEU A 57 -6.00 19.22 8.67
N HIS A 58 -5.18 19.04 9.70
CA HIS A 58 -4.71 20.12 10.56
C HIS A 58 -3.85 21.12 9.76
N ASP A 59 -3.02 20.64 8.82
CA ASP A 59 -2.34 21.53 7.86
C ASP A 59 -3.30 22.16 6.84
N ALA A 60 -4.33 21.45 6.36
CA ALA A 60 -5.30 21.98 5.41
C ALA A 60 -6.27 23.03 6.03
N HIS A 61 -6.63 22.91 7.30
CA HIS A 61 -7.49 23.86 8.02
C HIS A 61 -6.80 25.19 8.36
N LYS A 62 -5.51 25.35 8.05
CA LYS A 62 -4.76 26.62 8.19
C LYS A 62 -5.12 27.67 7.13
N LEU A 63 -6.01 27.37 6.19
CA LEU A 63 -6.66 28.34 5.32
C LEU A 63 -8.05 28.73 5.87
N PRO A 64 -8.46 30.02 5.79
CA PRO A 64 -9.73 30.49 6.35
C PRO A 64 -10.91 30.05 5.49
N CYS A 65 -11.32 28.79 5.62
CA CYS A 65 -12.38 28.20 4.81
C CYS A 65 -13.76 28.45 5.43
N SER A 66 -14.62 29.11 4.66
CA SER A 66 -16.00 29.44 5.02
C SER A 66 -16.93 28.23 4.89
N SER A 67 -17.85 28.02 5.84
CA SER A 67 -19.30 28.02 5.54
C SER A 67 -20.20 27.74 6.77
N GLN A 68 -21.48 28.07 6.60
CA GLN A 68 -22.64 27.68 7.42
C GLN A 68 -22.80 28.31 8.82
N THR A 69 -23.29 29.55 8.79
CA THR A 69 -23.80 30.30 9.94
C THR A 69 -25.05 29.66 10.57
N ASN A 70 -24.92 29.12 11.78
CA ASN A 70 -26.07 29.07 12.71
C ASN A 70 -26.27 30.46 13.32
N ARG A 71 -27.48 31.01 13.23
CA ARG A 71 -27.78 32.37 13.71
C ARG A 71 -27.86 32.44 15.23
N LYS A 72 -26.72 32.72 15.89
CA LYS A 72 -26.72 33.44 17.19
C LYS A 72 -27.26 34.87 16.96
N GLU A 73 -27.74 35.51 18.02
CA GLU A 73 -28.21 36.91 17.99
C GLU A 73 -27.08 37.86 17.56
N PRO A 74 -27.36 39.05 16.99
CA PRO A 74 -26.31 39.98 16.61
C PRO A 74 -25.55 40.45 17.85
N ASN A 75 -24.27 40.08 17.94
CA ASN A 75 -23.34 40.54 18.98
C ASN A 75 -23.35 42.07 19.08
N SER A 76 -23.12 42.59 20.29
CA SER A 76 -23.18 44.02 20.55
C SER A 76 -22.10 44.82 19.80
N GLU A 77 -22.38 46.11 19.61
CA GLU A 77 -21.43 47.03 18.99
C GLU A 77 -20.16 47.15 19.85
N GLU A 78 -20.30 47.05 21.18
CA GLU A 78 -19.22 47.00 22.16
C GLU A 78 -18.37 45.73 22.04
N PHE A 79 -18.97 44.53 21.93
CA PHE A 79 -18.20 43.30 21.67
C PHE A 79 -17.36 43.41 20.40
N THR A 80 -17.96 43.93 19.31
CA THR A 80 -17.27 44.11 18.03
C THR A 80 -16.10 45.09 18.15
N LYS A 81 -16.26 46.18 18.93
CA LYS A 81 -15.18 47.13 19.23
C LYS A 81 -14.08 46.52 20.11
N ILE A 82 -14.43 45.75 21.13
CA ILE A 82 -13.49 45.05 22.01
C ILE A 82 -12.64 44.07 21.20
N MET A 83 -13.27 43.23 20.37
CA MET A 83 -12.55 42.29 19.51
C MET A 83 -11.64 43.02 18.51
N SER A 84 -12.10 44.13 17.91
CA SER A 84 -11.26 44.96 17.03
C SER A 84 -10.06 45.55 17.77
N ALA A 85 -10.25 46.12 18.96
CA ALA A 85 -9.17 46.66 19.79
C ALA A 85 -8.13 45.58 20.17
N ILE A 86 -8.60 44.38 20.53
CA ILE A 86 -7.74 43.23 20.85
C ILE A 86 -6.90 42.83 19.63
N HIS A 87 -7.50 42.58 18.46
CA HIS A 87 -6.74 42.17 17.26
C HIS A 87 -5.77 43.25 16.77
N ASN A 88 -6.10 44.53 16.95
CA ASN A 88 -5.24 45.65 16.54
C ASN A 88 -4.15 46.04 17.57
N GLY A 89 -4.19 45.49 18.80
CA GLY A 89 -3.26 45.84 19.87
C GLY A 89 -3.54 47.19 20.55
N ASP A 90 -4.76 47.73 20.41
CA ASP A 90 -5.13 49.03 20.99
C ASP A 90 -5.50 48.92 22.47
N VAL A 91 -4.47 49.01 23.32
CA VAL A 91 -4.57 49.02 24.79
C VAL A 91 -5.40 50.20 25.29
N CYS A 92 -5.39 51.35 24.61
CA CYS A 92 -6.13 52.54 25.06
C CYS A 92 -7.62 52.34 24.88
N ALA A 93 -8.06 51.96 23.68
CA ALA A 93 -9.46 51.64 23.41
C ALA A 93 -9.96 50.47 24.29
N LEU A 94 -9.13 49.44 24.50
CA LEU A 94 -9.50 48.30 25.33
C LEU A 94 -9.68 48.67 26.81
N ARG A 95 -8.87 49.59 27.35
CA ARG A 95 -9.03 50.12 28.73
C ARG A 95 -10.29 50.98 28.87
N GLU A 96 -10.65 51.77 27.87
CA GLU A 96 -11.92 52.53 27.89
C GLU A 96 -13.14 51.60 27.85
N LEU A 97 -13.06 50.52 27.06
CA LEU A 97 -14.12 49.50 26.94
C LEU A 97 -14.17 48.50 28.12
N SER A 98 -13.16 48.47 28.99
CA SER A 98 -13.09 47.55 30.14
C SER A 98 -14.23 47.70 31.17
N ALA A 99 -14.94 48.83 31.15
CA ALA A 99 -16.14 49.04 31.96
C ALA A 99 -17.35 48.20 31.50
N CYS A 100 -17.37 47.74 30.24
CA CYS A 100 -18.48 47.00 29.62
C CYS A 100 -18.38 45.49 29.88
N VAL A 101 -18.39 45.07 31.15
CA VAL A 101 -18.19 43.66 31.58
C VAL A 101 -19.13 42.66 30.88
N SER A 102 -20.34 43.07 30.48
CA SER A 102 -21.26 42.21 29.72
C SER A 102 -20.70 41.79 28.35
N ALA A 103 -20.05 42.70 27.64
CA ALA A 103 -19.49 42.44 26.31
C ALA A 103 -18.24 41.53 26.34
N PHE A 104 -17.63 41.33 27.51
CA PHE A 104 -16.56 40.33 27.70
C PHE A 104 -17.07 38.88 27.80
N ARG A 105 -18.39 38.67 27.86
CA ARG A 105 -19.06 37.36 27.92
C ARG A 105 -19.64 36.93 26.58
N GLU A 106 -19.79 37.87 25.66
CA GLU A 106 -20.22 37.58 24.30
C GLU A 106 -19.12 36.82 23.57
N SER A 107 -19.53 35.92 22.69
CA SER A 107 -18.62 35.05 21.93
C SER A 107 -18.89 35.13 20.44
N ASP A 108 -17.84 34.91 19.64
CA ASP A 108 -17.97 34.89 18.19
C ASP A 108 -18.66 33.60 17.68
N SER A 109 -18.70 33.44 16.35
CA SER A 109 -19.32 32.28 15.70
C SER A 109 -18.61 30.94 15.97
N ARG A 110 -17.45 30.93 16.65
CA ARG A 110 -16.72 29.75 17.12
C ARG A 110 -16.66 29.67 18.65
N ALA A 111 -17.59 30.35 19.32
CA ALA A 111 -17.63 30.53 20.77
C ALA A 111 -16.37 31.19 21.38
N ARG A 112 -15.54 31.91 20.59
CA ARG A 112 -14.36 32.59 21.15
C ARG A 112 -14.75 33.86 21.88
N LEU A 113 -14.32 33.95 23.13
CA LEU A 113 -14.42 35.13 23.99
C LEU A 113 -13.28 36.12 23.70
N PRO A 114 -13.39 37.39 24.16
CA PRO A 114 -12.28 38.33 24.14
C PRO A 114 -11.02 37.81 24.87
N LEU A 115 -11.19 36.96 25.89
CA LEU A 115 -10.08 36.28 26.56
C LEU A 115 -9.28 35.37 25.61
N HIS A 116 -9.96 34.57 24.77
CA HIS A 116 -9.33 33.69 23.78
C HIS A 116 -8.57 34.49 22.71
N ALA A 117 -9.14 35.61 22.25
CA ALA A 117 -8.46 36.49 21.30
C ALA A 117 -7.24 37.20 21.92
N ALA A 118 -7.33 37.61 23.19
CA ALA A 118 -6.23 38.25 23.90
C ALA A 118 -5.07 37.28 24.22
N ALA A 119 -5.37 36.01 24.49
CA ALA A 119 -4.37 34.98 24.74
C ALA A 119 -3.43 34.74 23.54
N VAL A 120 -3.96 34.89 22.32
CA VAL A 120 -3.25 34.72 21.03
C VAL A 120 -2.50 36.00 20.59
N GLN A 121 -2.74 37.14 21.23
CA GLN A 121 -2.11 38.42 20.85
C GLN A 121 -0.71 38.55 21.49
N PRO A 122 0.39 38.77 20.73
CA PRO A 122 1.75 38.87 21.31
C PRO A 122 1.99 40.08 22.22
N GLN A 123 1.11 41.08 22.20
CA GLN A 123 1.20 42.25 23.07
C GLN A 123 0.61 41.92 24.45
N GLN A 124 1.47 41.46 25.37
CA GLN A 124 1.16 41.06 26.75
C GLN A 124 0.19 42.02 27.50
N GLU A 125 0.31 43.34 27.28
CA GLU A 125 -0.55 44.33 27.93
C GLU A 125 -2.04 44.19 27.56
N ILE A 126 -2.37 43.68 26.37
CA ILE A 126 -3.75 43.37 25.96
C ILE A 126 -4.31 42.27 26.84
N LEU A 127 -3.57 41.15 26.98
CA LEU A 127 -3.97 40.05 27.85
C LEU A 127 -4.08 40.48 29.31
N HIS A 128 -3.15 41.30 29.81
CA HIS A 128 -3.19 41.85 31.16
C HIS A 128 -4.47 42.66 31.42
N VAL A 129 -4.89 43.54 30.49
CA VAL A 129 -6.14 44.30 30.62
C VAL A 129 -7.37 43.40 30.59
N VAL A 130 -7.43 42.38 29.73
CA VAL A 130 -8.56 41.43 29.70
C VAL A 130 -8.61 40.58 30.97
N LEU A 131 -7.47 40.09 31.47
CA LEU A 131 -7.39 39.32 32.70
C LEU A 131 -7.80 40.15 33.93
N GLN A 132 -7.50 41.44 33.97
CA GLN A 132 -7.99 42.33 35.03
C GLN A 132 -9.53 42.36 35.06
N VAL A 133 -10.19 42.45 33.90
CA VAL A 133 -11.67 42.39 33.81
C VAL A 133 -12.20 41.03 34.26
N VAL A 134 -11.60 39.92 33.80
CA VAL A 134 -11.98 38.55 34.17
C VAL A 134 -11.87 38.34 35.68
N VAL A 135 -10.74 38.69 36.30
CA VAL A 135 -10.51 38.51 37.75
C VAL A 135 -11.48 39.36 38.60
N THR A 136 -11.89 40.54 38.13
CA THR A 136 -12.91 41.35 38.84
C THR A 136 -14.34 40.83 38.67
N SER A 137 -14.57 39.87 37.76
CA SER A 137 -15.89 39.36 37.41
C SER A 137 -16.13 37.97 38.01
N THR A 138 -17.13 37.84 38.89
CA THR A 138 -17.44 36.55 39.57
C THR A 138 -18.07 35.48 38.65
N GLU A 139 -18.20 35.74 37.36
CA GLU A 139 -18.98 34.94 36.39
C GLU A 139 -18.20 34.60 35.10
N LEU A 140 -16.91 34.98 35.00
CA LEU A 140 -16.03 34.61 33.89
C LEU A 140 -14.94 33.68 34.41
N THR A 141 -14.79 32.49 33.81
CA THR A 141 -13.70 31.56 34.16
C THR A 141 -12.54 31.67 33.16
N LEU A 142 -11.36 31.16 33.53
CA LEU A 142 -10.24 31.00 32.59
C LEU A 142 -10.34 29.70 31.77
N GLU A 143 -11.30 28.85 32.12
CA GLU A 143 -11.54 27.50 31.59
C GLU A 143 -12.69 27.46 30.58
N GLU A 144 -13.23 28.62 30.19
CA GLU A 144 -14.19 28.72 29.10
C GLU A 144 -13.58 28.14 27.82
N GLN A 145 -14.34 27.30 27.11
CA GLN A 145 -13.90 26.62 25.90
C GLN A 145 -14.48 27.24 24.64
N THR A 146 -13.71 27.23 23.54
CA THR A 146 -14.24 27.50 22.19
C THR A 146 -15.09 26.32 21.70
N ASP A 147 -15.74 26.46 20.53
CA ASP A 147 -16.41 25.33 19.86
C ASP A 147 -15.41 24.19 19.49
N ASP A 148 -14.12 24.52 19.37
CA ASP A 148 -13.01 23.58 19.15
C ASP A 148 -12.46 22.99 20.48
N GLY A 149 -13.09 23.29 21.62
CA GLY A 149 -12.69 22.82 22.97
C GLY A 149 -11.53 23.59 23.60
N ASP A 150 -10.94 24.53 22.88
CA ASP A 150 -9.75 25.28 23.31
C ASP A 150 -10.01 26.19 24.51
N THR A 151 -9.07 26.21 25.45
CA THR A 151 -9.01 27.22 26.52
C THR A 151 -8.10 28.38 26.13
N ALA A 152 -8.12 29.47 26.91
CA ALA A 152 -7.14 30.55 26.75
C ALA A 152 -5.69 30.06 26.87
N LEU A 153 -5.44 29.01 27.67
CA LEU A 153 -4.11 28.46 27.89
C LEU A 153 -3.65 27.54 26.74
N THR A 154 -4.53 26.71 26.17
CA THR A 154 -4.17 25.92 24.96
C THR A 154 -3.89 26.85 23.78
N LEU A 155 -4.70 27.90 23.58
CA LEU A 155 -4.49 28.90 22.53
C LEU A 155 -3.21 29.74 22.67
N ALA A 156 -2.71 29.96 23.89
CA ALA A 156 -1.45 30.67 24.15
C ALA A 156 -0.21 29.76 24.07
N ALA A 157 -0.40 28.43 24.26
CA ALA A 157 0.62 27.42 24.00
C ALA A 157 0.74 27.13 22.49
N GLU A 158 -0.40 27.03 21.80
CA GLU A 158 -0.58 27.41 20.41
C GLU A 158 -0.28 28.93 20.23
N ALA A 159 -0.22 29.46 19.01
CA ALA A 159 0.47 30.72 18.69
C ALA A 159 1.97 30.68 19.06
N GLY A 160 2.37 30.70 20.34
CA GLY A 160 3.74 30.46 20.82
C GLY A 160 4.18 31.34 22.00
N LEU A 161 3.24 31.84 22.79
CA LEU A 161 3.42 33.04 23.57
C LEU A 161 3.75 32.73 25.04
N VAL A 162 5.03 32.44 25.31
CA VAL A 162 5.54 32.03 26.62
C VAL A 162 5.13 32.97 27.76
N GLU A 163 5.17 34.29 27.56
CA GLU A 163 4.76 35.26 28.59
C GLU A 163 3.25 35.27 28.83
N ASN A 164 2.44 35.04 27.79
CA ASN A 164 0.99 34.91 27.93
C ASN A 164 0.64 33.62 28.69
N VAL A 165 1.31 32.51 28.38
CA VAL A 165 1.20 31.24 29.14
C VAL A 165 1.55 31.46 30.61
N ARG A 166 2.68 32.11 30.92
CA ARG A 166 3.05 32.44 32.31
C ARG A 166 2.01 33.30 33.01
N MET A 167 1.49 34.33 32.33
CA MET A 167 0.48 35.23 32.90
C MET A 167 -0.83 34.51 33.20
N LEU A 168 -1.31 33.66 32.28
CA LEU A 168 -2.50 32.83 32.50
C LEU A 168 -2.34 31.89 33.71
N LEU A 169 -1.18 31.22 33.83
CA LEU A 169 -0.88 30.36 34.99
C LEU A 169 -0.80 31.15 36.30
N GLN A 170 -0.20 32.35 36.30
CA GLN A 170 -0.16 33.24 37.47
C GLN A 170 -1.55 33.71 37.93
N HIS A 171 -2.49 33.84 36.99
CA HIS A 171 -3.89 34.17 37.28
C HIS A 171 -4.76 32.94 37.59
N GLY A 172 -4.19 31.74 37.61
CA GLY A 172 -4.86 30.52 38.06
C GLY A 172 -5.49 29.65 36.96
N ALA A 173 -5.12 29.84 35.69
CA ALA A 173 -5.53 28.94 34.61
C ALA A 173 -5.00 27.51 34.86
N SER A 174 -5.87 26.52 34.64
CA SER A 174 -5.55 25.11 34.84
C SER A 174 -4.60 24.59 33.74
N PRO A 175 -3.39 24.09 34.07
CA PRO A 175 -2.49 23.49 33.09
C PRO A 175 -2.95 22.09 32.62
N HIS A 176 -4.10 21.61 33.10
CA HIS A 176 -4.64 20.28 32.80
C HIS A 176 -5.73 20.28 31.75
N SER A 177 -6.33 21.43 31.48
CA SER A 177 -7.50 21.58 30.62
C SER A 177 -7.10 21.33 29.17
N THR A 178 -7.72 20.33 28.54
CA THR A 178 -7.41 19.92 27.17
C THR A 178 -8.36 20.57 26.16
N ASP A 179 -7.92 20.60 24.90
CA ASP A 179 -8.78 20.90 23.74
C ASP A 179 -9.75 19.72 23.41
N SER A 180 -10.50 19.85 22.31
CA SER A 180 -11.37 18.76 21.80
C SER A 180 -10.62 17.52 21.29
N LEU A 181 -9.32 17.65 20.99
CA LEU A 181 -8.43 16.56 20.60
C LEU A 181 -7.82 15.84 21.82
N ASN A 182 -8.19 16.25 23.03
CA ASN A 182 -7.62 15.78 24.30
C ASN A 182 -6.11 16.07 24.42
N GLU A 183 -5.62 17.16 23.80
CA GLU A 183 -4.26 17.66 23.92
C GLU A 183 -4.12 18.61 25.11
N SER A 184 -3.13 18.37 25.96
CA SER A 184 -2.80 19.28 27.06
C SER A 184 -1.92 20.45 26.59
N PRO A 185 -1.96 21.62 27.26
CA PRO A 185 -1.04 22.72 27.00
C PRO A 185 0.43 22.28 27.06
N LEU A 186 0.75 21.30 27.92
CA LEU A 186 2.09 20.71 28.02
C LEU A 186 2.47 19.95 26.75
N LEU A 187 1.56 19.14 26.18
CA LEU A 187 1.79 18.43 24.92
C LEU A 187 2.06 19.41 23.77
N ILE A 188 1.21 20.45 23.65
CA ILE A 188 1.32 21.50 22.63
C ILE A 188 2.68 22.23 22.75
N ALA A 189 3.11 22.57 23.97
CA ALA A 189 4.41 23.19 24.23
C ALA A 189 5.61 22.31 23.83
N VAL A 190 5.51 20.99 24.06
CA VAL A 190 6.53 20.01 23.65
C VAL A 190 6.61 19.89 22.12
N ARG A 191 5.46 19.75 21.44
CA ARG A 191 5.36 19.70 19.97
C ARG A 191 6.05 20.90 19.32
N ARG A 192 5.87 22.08 19.92
CA ARG A 192 6.44 23.36 19.50
C ARG A 192 7.90 23.58 19.90
N ARG A 193 8.56 22.58 20.49
CA ARG A 193 9.98 22.58 20.89
C ARG A 193 10.34 23.73 21.86
N SER A 194 9.36 24.27 22.58
CA SER A 194 9.54 25.47 23.41
C SER A 194 9.90 25.10 24.86
N TYR A 195 11.19 24.99 25.14
CA TYR A 195 11.71 24.63 26.46
C TYR A 195 11.17 25.55 27.58
N ASP A 196 11.15 26.86 27.35
CA ASP A 196 10.69 27.82 28.36
C ASP A 196 9.18 27.72 28.63
N MET A 197 8.39 27.32 27.63
CA MET A 197 6.95 27.08 27.78
C MET A 197 6.69 25.79 28.55
N VAL A 198 7.38 24.70 28.21
CA VAL A 198 7.32 23.43 28.94
C VAL A 198 7.72 23.64 30.41
N LEU A 199 8.82 24.36 30.66
CA LEU A 199 9.25 24.70 32.01
C LEU A 199 8.21 25.55 32.75
N SER A 200 7.64 26.57 32.10
CA SER A 200 6.62 27.44 32.71
C SER A 200 5.36 26.66 33.09
N LEU A 201 4.92 25.72 32.24
CA LEU A 201 3.75 24.86 32.49
C LEU A 201 4.01 23.88 33.64
N ILE A 202 5.18 23.21 33.67
CA ILE A 202 5.57 22.33 34.78
C ILE A 202 5.63 23.11 36.11
N MET A 203 6.22 24.32 36.09
CA MET A 203 6.25 25.20 37.26
C MET A 203 4.86 25.71 37.67
N GLY A 204 3.93 25.86 36.72
CA GLY A 204 2.52 26.13 36.96
C GLY A 204 1.71 24.92 37.44
N GLY A 205 2.33 23.76 37.61
CA GLY A 205 1.70 22.55 38.14
C GLY A 205 1.26 21.51 37.10
N ALA A 206 1.63 21.66 35.82
CA ALA A 206 1.27 20.70 34.76
C ALA A 206 1.69 19.27 35.12
N LEU A 207 0.76 18.33 34.97
CA LEU A 207 1.03 16.91 35.20
C LEU A 207 1.85 16.35 34.03
N VAL A 208 3.14 16.10 34.28
CA VAL A 208 4.08 15.55 33.29
C VAL A 208 3.62 14.20 32.71
N GLU A 209 2.95 13.40 33.54
CA GLU A 209 2.36 12.10 33.20
C GLU A 209 0.89 12.20 32.76
N GLN A 210 0.41 13.39 32.39
CA GLN A 210 -0.93 13.55 31.81
C GLN A 210 -1.03 12.78 30.50
N VAL A 211 -2.02 11.89 30.42
CA VAL A 211 -2.35 11.14 29.22
C VAL A 211 -3.31 11.94 28.36
N CYS A 212 -2.92 12.14 27.11
CA CYS A 212 -3.71 12.75 26.06
C CYS A 212 -4.44 11.65 25.26
N LEU A 213 -4.91 11.95 24.05
CA LEU A 213 -5.48 10.96 23.12
C LEU A 213 -4.57 9.71 23.00
N THR A 214 -5.18 8.52 22.82
CA THR A 214 -4.48 7.22 22.75
C THR A 214 -3.40 7.00 23.82
N LYS A 215 -3.61 7.49 25.06
CA LYS A 215 -2.65 7.43 26.19
C LYS A 215 -1.29 8.09 25.89
N TRP A 216 -1.20 8.91 24.84
CA TRP A 216 0.00 9.64 24.47
C TRP A 216 0.42 10.59 25.60
N THR A 217 1.72 10.82 25.79
CA THR A 217 2.24 11.65 26.89
C THR A 217 3.22 12.68 26.36
N ALA A 218 3.51 13.70 27.16
CA ALA A 218 4.54 14.70 26.86
C ALA A 218 5.91 14.06 26.53
N THR A 219 6.26 12.91 27.12
CA THR A 219 7.48 12.17 26.78
C THR A 219 7.43 11.44 25.43
N HIS A 220 6.27 10.91 25.01
CA HIS A 220 6.13 10.35 23.67
C HIS A 220 6.29 11.45 22.61
N GLU A 221 5.68 12.62 22.83
CA GLU A 221 5.84 13.77 21.93
C GLU A 221 7.30 14.27 21.89
N ALA A 222 7.97 14.37 23.05
CA ALA A 222 9.37 14.79 23.11
C ALA A 222 10.30 13.80 22.36
N ALA A 223 9.97 12.51 22.39
CA ALA A 223 10.65 11.46 21.65
C ALA A 223 10.38 11.52 20.14
N LYS A 224 9.13 11.73 19.69
CA LYS A 224 8.75 11.96 18.28
C LYS A 224 9.44 13.18 17.69
N VAL A 225 9.49 14.27 18.47
CA VAL A 225 10.01 15.57 18.06
C VAL A 225 11.54 15.64 18.16
N GLY A 226 12.17 14.75 18.93
CA GLY A 226 13.63 14.63 19.07
C GLY A 226 14.28 15.71 19.92
N CYS A 227 13.53 16.37 20.81
CA CYS A 227 14.07 17.48 21.60
C CYS A 227 14.72 16.99 22.90
N ALA A 228 16.01 16.64 22.82
CA ALA A 228 16.82 16.16 23.95
C ALA A 228 16.67 16.97 25.25
N ALA A 229 16.70 18.31 25.16
CA ALA A 229 16.56 19.20 26.31
C ALA A 229 15.19 19.09 26.99
N ILE A 230 14.11 18.96 26.21
CA ILE A 230 12.73 18.79 26.73
C ILE A 230 12.54 17.37 27.28
N THR A 231 13.02 16.34 26.58
CA THR A 231 12.98 14.95 27.08
C THR A 231 13.62 14.86 28.47
N MET A 232 14.81 15.45 28.64
CA MET A 232 15.56 15.44 29.89
C MET A 232 14.90 16.32 30.97
N LEU A 233 14.25 17.44 30.60
CA LEU A 233 13.43 18.25 31.51
C LEU A 233 12.21 17.47 32.04
N LEU A 234 11.49 16.76 31.18
CA LEU A 234 10.33 15.95 31.58
C LEU A 234 10.74 14.82 32.53
N LEU A 235 11.82 14.10 32.21
CA LEU A 235 12.36 13.02 33.06
C LEU A 235 12.77 13.53 34.45
N ARG A 236 13.43 14.70 34.53
CA ARG A 236 13.77 15.34 35.83
C ARG A 236 12.54 15.72 36.67
N ASN A 237 11.38 15.91 36.05
CA ASN A 237 10.12 16.25 36.71
C ASN A 237 9.17 15.05 36.83
N GLY A 238 9.70 13.82 36.78
CA GLY A 238 8.96 12.61 37.13
C GLY A 238 8.27 11.88 35.98
N ALA A 239 8.58 12.21 34.72
CA ALA A 239 8.12 11.41 33.59
C ALA A 239 8.68 9.98 33.63
N LYS A 240 7.90 9.00 33.20
CA LYS A 240 8.31 7.59 33.17
C LYS A 240 8.75 7.17 31.76
N VAL A 241 9.98 6.67 31.67
CA VAL A 241 10.51 5.99 30.46
C VAL A 241 9.72 4.74 30.07
N THR A 242 8.98 4.14 31.02
CA THR A 242 8.20 2.91 30.84
C THR A 242 6.72 3.16 30.52
N SER A 243 6.30 4.41 30.35
CA SER A 243 4.93 4.72 29.92
C SER A 243 4.66 4.07 28.57
N ARG A 244 3.40 3.64 28.36
CA ARG A 244 2.95 2.99 27.13
C ARG A 244 1.73 3.71 26.58
N ASP A 245 1.74 4.00 25.29
CA ASP A 245 0.61 4.57 24.57
C ASP A 245 -0.52 3.52 24.34
N GLY A 246 -1.48 3.85 23.48
CA GLY A 246 -2.60 3.00 23.09
C GLY A 246 -2.16 1.73 22.37
N HIS A 247 -1.08 1.81 21.57
CA HIS A 247 -0.51 0.72 20.81
C HIS A 247 0.55 -0.06 21.60
N GLY A 248 0.79 0.31 22.87
CA GLY A 248 1.77 -0.34 23.75
C GLY A 248 3.21 0.10 23.51
N VAL A 249 3.44 1.07 22.61
CA VAL A 249 4.74 1.65 22.28
C VAL A 249 5.20 2.51 23.46
N THR A 250 6.50 2.56 23.71
CA THR A 250 7.11 3.39 24.75
C THR A 250 7.73 4.66 24.14
N PRO A 251 8.06 5.71 24.91
CA PRO A 251 8.81 6.85 24.38
C PRO A 251 10.12 6.44 23.71
N LEU A 252 10.74 5.34 24.15
CA LEU A 252 11.95 4.80 23.52
C LEU A 252 11.66 4.20 22.13
N GLY A 253 10.54 3.49 21.96
CA GLY A 253 10.07 3.01 20.66
C GLY A 253 9.77 4.16 19.69
N VAL A 254 9.07 5.21 20.17
CA VAL A 254 8.81 6.42 19.37
C VAL A 254 10.12 7.12 18.97
N ALA A 255 11.11 7.23 19.87
CA ALA A 255 12.41 7.80 19.50
C ALA A 255 13.15 6.94 18.44
N ALA A 256 12.96 5.62 18.45
CA ALA A 256 13.51 4.71 17.45
C ALA A 256 12.82 4.83 16.08
N GLU A 257 11.49 4.83 16.07
CA GLU A 257 10.62 4.98 14.88
C GLU A 257 10.88 6.31 14.14
N TYR A 258 11.06 7.41 14.88
CA TYR A 258 11.36 8.72 14.29
C TYR A 258 12.87 8.99 14.12
N GLY A 259 13.73 8.03 14.46
CA GLY A 259 15.18 8.12 14.25
C GLY A 259 15.89 9.16 15.12
N ASN A 260 15.34 9.51 16.28
CA ASN A 260 15.84 10.57 17.15
C ASN A 260 16.89 10.05 18.15
N ALA A 261 18.10 9.78 17.66
CA ALA A 261 19.18 9.13 18.42
C ALA A 261 19.54 9.81 19.77
N GLU A 262 19.51 11.15 19.86
CA GLU A 262 19.78 11.85 21.13
C GLU A 262 18.68 11.65 22.18
N ALA A 263 17.41 11.68 21.77
CA ALA A 263 16.29 11.41 22.66
C ALA A 263 16.28 9.93 23.10
N LEU A 264 16.60 9.02 22.17
CA LEU A 264 16.77 7.60 22.42
C LEU A 264 17.88 7.33 23.43
N ASP A 265 19.07 7.92 23.28
CA ASP A 265 20.20 7.81 24.23
C ASP A 265 19.78 8.23 25.64
N ILE A 266 19.16 9.41 25.77
CA ILE A 266 18.65 9.91 27.06
C ILE A 266 17.67 8.93 27.69
N LEU A 267 16.73 8.38 26.92
CA LEU A 267 15.72 7.44 27.42
C LEU A 267 16.35 6.11 27.87
N VAL A 268 17.34 5.58 27.14
CA VAL A 268 18.10 4.38 27.55
C VAL A 268 18.90 4.64 28.82
N GLN A 269 19.60 5.78 28.92
CA GLN A 269 20.36 6.16 30.12
C GLN A 269 19.48 6.33 31.38
N HIS A 270 18.19 6.65 31.20
CA HIS A 270 17.21 6.75 32.29
C HIS A 270 16.42 5.45 32.53
N GLY A 271 16.86 4.32 31.98
CA GLY A 271 16.30 2.99 32.25
C GLY A 271 15.21 2.52 31.29
N GLY A 272 15.12 3.10 30.09
CA GLY A 272 14.26 2.58 29.02
C GLY A 272 14.69 1.18 28.58
N ASP A 273 13.72 0.27 28.44
CA ASP A 273 13.97 -1.12 28.03
C ASP A 273 14.12 -1.23 26.51
N VAL A 274 15.35 -1.48 26.05
CA VAL A 274 15.69 -1.63 24.63
C VAL A 274 15.08 -2.88 23.97
N ASN A 275 14.56 -3.81 24.77
CA ASN A 275 13.82 -5.00 24.30
C ASN A 275 12.30 -4.88 24.54
N ALA A 276 11.80 -3.69 24.88
CA ALA A 276 10.37 -3.46 25.00
C ALA A 276 9.64 -3.78 23.68
N GLN A 277 8.47 -4.41 23.81
CA GLN A 277 7.59 -4.73 22.69
C GLN A 277 6.27 -3.95 22.79
N ALA A 278 5.84 -3.40 21.65
CA ALA A 278 4.50 -2.87 21.42
C ALA A 278 3.45 -3.99 21.39
N SER A 279 2.16 -3.63 21.33
CA SER A 279 1.05 -4.60 21.38
C SER A 279 1.02 -5.55 20.17
N ASN A 280 1.52 -5.11 19.02
CA ASN A 280 1.72 -5.93 17.81
C ASN A 280 3.01 -6.78 17.86
N GLY A 281 3.77 -6.72 18.96
CA GLY A 281 5.03 -7.44 19.14
C GLY A 281 6.25 -6.76 18.51
N ASP A 282 6.10 -5.62 17.83
CA ASP A 282 7.26 -4.88 17.29
C ASP A 282 8.18 -4.44 18.43
N THR A 283 9.49 -4.55 18.22
CA THR A 283 10.53 -4.19 19.19
C THR A 283 11.09 -2.81 18.88
N VAL A 284 11.66 -2.13 19.88
CA VAL A 284 12.38 -0.86 19.66
C VAL A 284 13.44 -0.96 18.54
N LEU A 285 14.11 -2.11 18.40
CA LEU A 285 15.09 -2.35 17.32
C LEU A 285 14.43 -2.57 15.95
N TYR A 286 13.21 -3.11 15.91
CA TYR A 286 12.39 -3.18 14.69
C TYR A 286 12.00 -1.77 14.21
N ASP A 287 11.54 -0.92 15.13
CA ASP A 287 11.17 0.49 14.85
C ASP A 287 12.38 1.28 14.32
N ALA A 288 13.54 1.17 14.99
CA ALA A 288 14.80 1.77 14.53
C ALA A 288 15.25 1.24 13.15
N SER A 289 14.91 -0.01 12.84
CA SER A 289 15.22 -0.61 11.53
C SER A 289 14.28 -0.11 10.43
N GLY A 290 13.08 0.37 10.78
CA GLY A 290 12.16 1.05 9.85
C GLY A 290 12.50 2.52 9.62
N SER A 291 13.05 3.20 10.63
CA SER A 291 13.53 4.60 10.48
C SER A 291 14.86 4.70 9.72
N GLY A 292 15.62 3.61 9.67
CA GLY A 292 16.93 3.55 9.02
C GLY A 292 18.03 4.29 9.76
N ASN A 293 17.74 4.90 10.92
CA ASN A 293 18.73 5.64 11.68
C ASN A 293 19.78 4.70 12.27
N LEU A 294 20.95 4.68 11.62
CA LEU A 294 22.04 3.78 11.97
C LEU A 294 22.58 4.02 13.39
N ASP A 295 22.48 5.24 13.93
CA ASP A 295 22.98 5.54 15.27
C ASP A 295 21.99 5.08 16.34
N CYS A 296 20.67 5.17 16.10
CA CYS A 296 19.67 4.48 16.92
C CYS A 296 19.92 2.96 16.95
N ILE A 297 20.09 2.33 15.78
CA ILE A 297 20.35 0.89 15.67
C ILE A 297 21.62 0.49 16.44
N LYS A 298 22.73 1.23 16.27
CA LYS A 298 23.97 0.96 17.00
C LYS A 298 23.78 1.10 18.51
N LEU A 299 23.08 2.13 18.98
CA LEU A 299 22.88 2.38 20.41
C LEU A 299 22.06 1.25 21.04
N LEU A 300 20.95 0.86 20.42
CA LEU A 300 20.13 -0.26 20.89
C LEU A 300 20.92 -1.57 20.96
N LEU A 301 21.72 -1.87 19.92
CA LEU A 301 22.59 -3.04 19.90
C LEU A 301 23.70 -3.00 20.96
N GLN A 302 24.30 -1.82 21.21
CA GLN A 302 25.29 -1.63 22.28
C GLN A 302 24.69 -1.85 23.68
N HIS A 303 23.42 -1.50 23.86
CA HIS A 303 22.67 -1.70 25.10
C HIS A 303 21.95 -3.06 25.20
N GLY A 304 22.14 -3.96 24.23
CA GLY A 304 21.68 -5.35 24.32
C GLY A 304 20.29 -5.64 23.75
N ALA A 305 19.81 -4.86 22.78
CA ALA A 305 18.64 -5.22 21.98
C ALA A 305 18.90 -6.47 21.14
N ASP A 306 17.98 -7.45 21.15
CA ASP A 306 18.13 -8.70 20.41
C ASP A 306 17.56 -8.61 18.97
N PRO A 307 18.41 -8.69 17.91
CA PRO A 307 17.97 -8.68 16.50
C PRO A 307 17.25 -9.96 16.05
N ASN A 308 16.97 -10.90 16.96
CA ASN A 308 16.32 -12.18 16.70
C ASN A 308 14.89 -12.29 17.25
N VAL A 309 14.40 -11.27 17.97
CA VAL A 309 13.01 -11.21 18.44
C VAL A 309 12.12 -10.80 17.27
N ALA A 310 11.07 -11.59 17.03
CA ALA A 310 10.09 -11.35 15.99
C ALA A 310 8.82 -10.71 16.56
N SER A 311 8.14 -9.89 15.75
CA SER A 311 6.81 -9.38 16.07
C SER A 311 5.70 -10.42 15.87
N ASN A 312 4.45 -10.08 16.20
CA ASN A 312 3.32 -11.00 16.05
C ASN A 312 3.09 -11.36 14.57
N ALA A 313 3.43 -10.46 13.65
CA ALA A 313 3.47 -10.70 12.20
C ALA A 313 4.68 -11.55 11.74
N SER A 314 5.41 -12.17 12.69
CA SER A 314 6.65 -12.92 12.49
C SER A 314 7.79 -12.12 11.84
N GLN A 315 7.75 -10.79 11.88
CA GLN A 315 8.76 -9.94 11.27
C GLN A 315 9.95 -9.69 12.19
N LEU A 316 11.15 -9.67 11.62
CA LEU A 316 12.42 -9.38 12.30
C LEU A 316 12.91 -7.98 11.90
N PRO A 317 13.77 -7.33 12.70
CA PRO A 317 14.40 -6.05 12.33
C PRO A 317 15.07 -6.08 10.95
N ILE A 318 15.68 -7.21 10.57
CA ILE A 318 16.28 -7.41 9.24
C ILE A 318 15.26 -7.38 8.09
N HIS A 319 14.01 -7.78 8.32
CA HIS A 319 12.94 -7.72 7.32
C HIS A 319 12.46 -6.28 7.12
N ARG A 320 12.27 -5.53 8.21
CA ARG A 320 11.89 -4.12 8.16
C ARG A 320 12.93 -3.27 7.43
N ALA A 321 14.21 -3.42 7.79
CA ALA A 321 15.30 -2.72 7.10
C ALA A 321 15.41 -3.09 5.61
N ALA A 322 15.09 -4.34 5.24
CA ALA A 322 15.09 -4.78 3.84
C ALA A 322 13.89 -4.25 3.04
N TYR A 323 12.71 -4.13 3.67
CA TYR A 323 11.48 -3.58 3.05
C TYR A 323 11.54 -2.07 2.85
N GLU A 324 12.03 -1.33 3.85
CA GLU A 324 12.14 0.15 3.81
C GLU A 324 13.38 0.64 3.03
N GLY A 325 14.24 -0.27 2.55
CA GLY A 325 15.39 0.08 1.70
C GLY A 325 16.64 0.56 2.44
N HIS A 326 16.66 0.45 3.77
CA HIS A 326 17.74 0.99 4.61
C HIS A 326 19.00 0.14 4.56
N ILE A 327 19.75 0.22 3.45
CA ILE A 327 20.92 -0.62 3.19
C ILE A 327 21.99 -0.58 4.30
N LEU A 328 22.19 0.55 4.97
CA LEU A 328 23.15 0.64 6.09
C LEU A 328 22.67 -0.08 7.36
N ALA A 329 21.37 -0.01 7.66
CA ALA A 329 20.73 -0.81 8.70
C ALA A 329 20.85 -2.31 8.36
N LEU A 330 20.46 -2.68 7.14
CA LEU A 330 20.51 -4.05 6.64
C LEU A 330 21.93 -4.65 6.69
N ARG A 331 22.97 -3.89 6.27
CA ARG A 331 24.39 -4.30 6.40
C ARG A 331 24.82 -4.55 7.85
N THR A 332 24.22 -3.85 8.80
CA THR A 332 24.50 -3.98 10.24
C THR A 332 23.77 -5.19 10.84
N LEU A 333 22.55 -5.48 10.38
CA LEU A 333 21.69 -6.55 10.88
C LEU A 333 22.06 -7.94 10.31
N ILE A 334 22.43 -8.04 9.03
CA ILE A 334 22.83 -9.31 8.37
C ILE A 334 23.83 -10.18 9.20
N PRO A 335 24.93 -9.65 9.77
CA PRO A 335 25.88 -10.48 10.51
C PRO A 335 25.41 -10.90 11.91
N ILE A 336 24.37 -10.27 12.48
CA ILE A 336 23.91 -10.49 13.86
C ILE A 336 22.55 -11.20 13.96
N THR A 337 21.71 -11.13 12.92
CA THR A 337 20.49 -11.93 12.86
C THR A 337 20.81 -13.37 12.50
N THR A 338 20.37 -14.31 13.34
CA THR A 338 20.67 -15.74 13.18
C THR A 338 19.82 -16.38 12.07
N LYS A 339 20.43 -17.31 11.31
CA LYS A 339 19.70 -18.16 10.35
C LYS A 339 18.57 -18.99 11.00
N LYS A 340 18.61 -19.20 12.32
CA LYS A 340 17.53 -19.85 13.07
C LYS A 340 16.33 -18.91 13.19
N ALA A 341 16.53 -17.65 13.55
CA ALA A 341 15.46 -16.65 13.62
C ALA A 341 14.77 -16.50 12.25
N ILE A 342 15.54 -16.25 11.18
CA ILE A 342 15.03 -16.07 9.81
C ILE A 342 14.23 -17.29 9.30
N ARG A 343 14.56 -18.50 9.77
CA ARG A 343 13.76 -19.70 9.45
C ARG A 343 12.49 -19.81 10.28
N LEU A 344 12.51 -19.39 11.54
CA LEU A 344 11.35 -19.43 12.44
C LEU A 344 10.32 -18.34 12.12
N SER A 345 10.78 -17.18 11.61
CA SER A 345 9.93 -16.11 11.09
C SER A 345 9.18 -16.49 9.81
N GLY A 346 9.45 -17.64 9.19
CA GLY A 346 8.74 -18.12 7.99
C GLY A 346 8.95 -17.31 6.70
N GLN A 347 9.61 -16.16 6.77
CA GLN A 347 9.98 -15.30 5.64
C GLN A 347 11.50 -15.05 5.63
N SER A 348 12.07 -14.93 4.43
CA SER A 348 13.45 -14.48 4.18
C SER A 348 13.46 -12.98 3.82
N PRO A 349 14.46 -12.18 4.23
CA PRO A 349 14.56 -10.75 3.89
C PRO A 349 14.59 -10.46 2.38
N VAL A 350 14.89 -11.46 1.54
CA VAL A 350 14.79 -11.33 0.07
C VAL A 350 13.35 -11.09 -0.38
N HIS A 351 12.34 -11.65 0.32
CA HIS A 351 10.94 -11.32 0.07
C HIS A 351 10.66 -9.87 0.43
N SER A 352 11.12 -9.43 1.62
CA SER A 352 10.90 -8.08 2.12
C SER A 352 11.50 -7.02 1.18
N ALA A 353 12.72 -7.25 0.69
CA ALA A 353 13.36 -6.37 -0.30
C ALA A 353 12.64 -6.39 -1.66
N ALA A 354 12.15 -7.55 -2.12
CA ALA A 354 11.41 -7.67 -3.37
C ALA A 354 9.99 -7.08 -3.30
N ASP A 355 9.36 -7.09 -2.13
CA ASP A 355 8.04 -6.50 -1.87
C ASP A 355 8.13 -4.97 -1.81
N GLY A 356 9.11 -4.44 -1.07
CA GLY A 356 9.40 -3.01 -1.00
C GLY A 356 10.07 -2.41 -2.26
N GLY A 357 10.40 -3.21 -3.28
CA GLY A 357 11.06 -2.74 -4.51
C GLY A 357 12.52 -2.27 -4.31
N GLN A 358 13.20 -2.77 -3.29
CA GLN A 358 14.46 -2.22 -2.77
C GLN A 358 15.70 -2.84 -3.45
N VAL A 359 15.98 -2.39 -4.67
CA VAL A 359 17.04 -2.90 -5.56
C VAL A 359 18.40 -3.05 -4.87
N GLU A 360 18.90 -2.03 -4.14
CA GLU A 360 20.22 -2.09 -3.50
C GLU A 360 20.25 -3.08 -2.31
N CYS A 361 19.15 -3.17 -1.56
CA CYS A 361 19.01 -4.13 -0.46
C CYS A 361 18.92 -5.57 -0.99
N LEU A 362 18.19 -5.77 -2.08
CA LEU A 362 18.07 -7.03 -2.79
C LEU A 362 19.43 -7.48 -3.33
N GLU A 363 20.18 -6.59 -3.99
CA GLU A 363 21.53 -6.89 -4.49
C GLU A 363 22.45 -7.34 -3.35
N LEU A 364 22.48 -6.59 -2.24
CA LEU A 364 23.26 -6.93 -1.05
C LEU A 364 22.88 -8.32 -0.51
N LEU A 365 21.60 -8.66 -0.41
CA LEU A 365 21.15 -9.96 0.09
C LEU A 365 21.58 -11.11 -0.84
N ILE A 366 21.49 -10.92 -2.16
CA ILE A 366 21.99 -11.87 -3.16
C ILE A 366 23.52 -12.04 -3.02
N GLN A 367 24.28 -10.94 -2.93
CA GLN A 367 25.73 -10.96 -2.70
C GLN A 367 26.12 -11.65 -1.38
N LYS A 368 25.25 -11.64 -0.36
CA LYS A 368 25.44 -12.34 0.92
C LYS A 368 24.97 -13.80 0.91
N GLY A 369 24.50 -14.30 -0.23
CA GLY A 369 24.11 -15.70 -0.40
C GLY A 369 22.78 -16.06 0.27
N TYR A 370 21.85 -15.12 0.36
CA TYR A 370 20.45 -15.45 0.65
C TYR A 370 19.80 -16.12 -0.56
N ASP A 371 18.91 -17.09 -0.30
CA ASP A 371 18.25 -17.86 -1.35
C ASP A 371 17.12 -17.03 -2.00
N VAL A 372 17.26 -16.79 -3.31
CA VAL A 372 16.26 -16.10 -4.15
C VAL A 372 15.02 -16.95 -4.45
N ASN A 373 15.11 -18.27 -4.23
CA ASN A 373 14.01 -19.22 -4.32
C ASN A 373 13.48 -19.64 -2.94
N ALA A 374 13.83 -18.91 -1.87
CA ALA A 374 13.22 -19.09 -0.56
C ALA A 374 11.68 -19.00 -0.69
N LEU A 375 10.98 -19.86 0.04
CA LEU A 375 9.52 -19.90 0.05
C LEU A 375 8.99 -19.39 1.38
N LEU A 376 7.93 -18.58 1.35
CA LEU A 376 7.12 -18.30 2.53
C LEU A 376 6.61 -19.59 3.17
N HIS A 377 6.61 -19.62 4.50
CA HIS A 377 5.94 -20.67 5.27
C HIS A 377 4.43 -20.64 5.02
N THR A 378 3.78 -21.82 5.07
CA THR A 378 2.34 -22.00 4.85
C THR A 378 1.48 -20.95 5.55
N HIS A 379 1.62 -20.80 6.87
CA HIS A 379 0.85 -19.85 7.70
C HIS A 379 1.01 -18.36 7.32
N ILE A 380 2.05 -18.00 6.55
CA ILE A 380 2.21 -16.64 6.00
C ILE A 380 1.62 -16.57 4.61
N SER A 381 1.92 -17.57 3.76
CA SER A 381 1.36 -17.64 2.39
C SER A 381 -0.16 -17.76 2.39
N GLU A 382 -0.76 -18.38 3.41
CA GLU A 382 -2.21 -18.57 3.57
C GLU A 382 -2.95 -17.28 3.93
N ASN A 383 -2.24 -16.29 4.49
CA ASN A 383 -2.81 -14.95 4.70
C ASN A 383 -3.01 -14.25 3.35
N TYR A 384 -2.12 -14.45 2.37
CA TYR A 384 -2.30 -13.90 1.02
C TYR A 384 -3.36 -14.68 0.24
N GLY A 385 -4.40 -13.99 -0.25
CA GLY A 385 -5.49 -14.61 -1.01
C GLY A 385 -5.08 -15.31 -2.32
N ASP A 386 -3.87 -15.03 -2.83
CA ASP A 386 -3.27 -15.67 -4.00
C ASP A 386 -2.24 -16.78 -3.68
N LEU A 387 -2.00 -17.07 -2.40
CA LEU A 387 -1.05 -18.07 -1.91
C LEU A 387 0.38 -17.91 -2.44
N ARG A 388 0.81 -16.66 -2.67
CA ARG A 388 2.18 -16.30 -3.09
C ARG A 388 3.24 -16.84 -2.13
N LYS A 389 4.42 -17.20 -2.66
CA LYS A 389 5.52 -17.81 -1.90
C LYS A 389 6.90 -17.32 -2.24
N THR A 390 7.21 -16.95 -3.49
CA THR A 390 8.58 -16.54 -3.87
C THR A 390 8.79 -15.02 -3.81
N PRO A 391 10.03 -14.55 -3.61
CA PRO A 391 10.39 -13.14 -3.81
C PRO A 391 10.09 -12.64 -5.23
N LEU A 392 10.27 -13.50 -6.25
CA LEU A 392 9.98 -13.15 -7.64
C LEU A 392 8.50 -12.83 -7.86
N TYR A 393 7.60 -13.55 -7.17
CA TYR A 393 6.18 -13.26 -7.22
C TYR A 393 5.87 -11.86 -6.68
N PHE A 394 6.51 -11.43 -5.58
CA PHE A 394 6.32 -10.08 -5.03
C PHE A 394 6.72 -9.00 -6.04
N ALA A 395 7.94 -9.06 -6.58
CA ALA A 395 8.39 -8.10 -7.61
C ALA A 395 7.45 -8.07 -8.82
N VAL A 396 7.02 -9.24 -9.31
CA VAL A 396 6.10 -9.35 -10.46
C VAL A 396 4.68 -8.86 -10.16
N SER A 397 4.19 -9.09 -8.93
CA SER A 397 2.90 -8.60 -8.42
C SER A 397 2.90 -7.08 -8.26
N ASN A 398 4.01 -6.51 -7.80
CA ASN A 398 4.11 -5.07 -7.52
C ASN A 398 4.41 -4.30 -8.82
N GLY A 399 5.00 -4.96 -9.82
CA GLY A 399 5.27 -4.41 -11.15
C GLY A 399 6.72 -4.00 -11.37
N ASP A 400 7.60 -4.35 -10.44
CA ASP A 400 9.00 -3.99 -10.44
C ASP A 400 9.79 -4.88 -11.41
N VAL A 401 10.05 -4.33 -12.59
CA VAL A 401 10.89 -4.95 -13.63
C VAL A 401 12.34 -5.13 -13.14
N THR A 402 12.86 -4.20 -12.34
CA THR A 402 14.27 -4.18 -11.92
C THR A 402 14.55 -5.25 -10.87
N CYS A 403 13.73 -5.34 -9.82
CA CYS A 403 13.85 -6.42 -8.84
C CYS A 403 13.54 -7.79 -9.47
N ALA A 404 12.55 -7.87 -10.38
CA ALA A 404 12.27 -9.12 -11.10
C ALA A 404 13.45 -9.56 -11.98
N GLU A 405 14.08 -8.65 -12.72
CA GLU A 405 15.27 -8.95 -13.55
C GLU A 405 16.45 -9.38 -12.67
N MET A 406 16.72 -8.66 -11.57
CA MET A 406 17.78 -9.01 -10.64
C MET A 406 17.59 -10.40 -10.02
N LEU A 407 16.36 -10.75 -9.62
CA LEU A 407 16.02 -12.08 -9.11
C LEU A 407 16.20 -13.16 -10.18
N LEU A 408 15.72 -12.93 -11.41
CA LEU A 408 15.86 -13.87 -12.53
C LEU A 408 17.33 -14.09 -12.92
N ALA A 409 18.12 -13.01 -12.98
CA ALA A 409 19.57 -13.05 -13.20
C ALA A 409 20.31 -13.84 -12.10
N ALA A 410 19.84 -13.74 -10.85
CA ALA A 410 20.33 -14.54 -9.72
C ALA A 410 19.80 -15.98 -9.67
N GLY A 411 18.96 -16.40 -10.63
CA GLY A 411 18.46 -17.77 -10.74
C GLY A 411 17.12 -18.04 -10.05
N ALA A 412 16.29 -17.01 -9.84
CA ALA A 412 14.92 -17.20 -9.37
C ALA A 412 14.05 -17.95 -10.41
N ARG A 413 13.18 -18.83 -9.92
CA ARG A 413 12.31 -19.67 -10.73
C ARG A 413 10.90 -19.10 -10.82
N SER A 414 10.36 -18.99 -12.04
CA SER A 414 9.01 -18.47 -12.30
C SER A 414 7.86 -19.50 -12.11
N ASP A 415 8.17 -20.71 -11.65
CA ASP A 415 7.25 -21.87 -11.62
C ASP A 415 6.97 -22.45 -10.22
N LEU A 416 7.48 -21.83 -9.16
CA LEU A 416 7.35 -22.31 -7.77
C LEU A 416 6.04 -21.89 -7.08
N ASP A 417 5.45 -20.76 -7.50
CA ASP A 417 4.19 -20.26 -6.94
C ASP A 417 2.96 -20.99 -7.54
N PRO A 418 1.87 -21.18 -6.76
CA PRO A 418 0.65 -21.84 -7.23
C PRO A 418 0.06 -21.14 -8.47
N LEU A 419 -0.01 -19.81 -8.45
CA LEU A 419 -0.24 -18.98 -9.61
C LEU A 419 1.11 -18.55 -10.18
N ARG A 420 1.50 -19.06 -11.35
CA ARG A 420 2.83 -18.77 -11.91
C ARG A 420 3.01 -17.29 -12.22
N CYS A 421 4.22 -16.77 -12.00
CA CYS A 421 4.55 -15.34 -12.20
C CYS A 421 4.11 -14.81 -13.57
N ILE A 422 4.26 -15.59 -14.65
CA ILE A 422 3.82 -15.19 -15.99
C ILE A 422 2.31 -14.95 -16.10
N LEU A 423 1.48 -15.72 -15.38
CA LEU A 423 0.03 -15.53 -15.35
C LEU A 423 -0.35 -14.25 -14.62
N VAL A 424 0.38 -13.88 -13.55
CA VAL A 424 0.22 -12.60 -12.85
C VAL A 424 0.55 -11.44 -13.77
N ALA A 425 1.71 -11.49 -14.45
CA ALA A 425 2.15 -10.44 -15.37
C ALA A 425 1.21 -10.26 -16.57
N VAL A 426 0.68 -11.37 -17.13
CA VAL A 426 -0.33 -11.34 -18.21
C VAL A 426 -1.66 -10.75 -17.71
N ARG A 427 -2.14 -11.17 -16.53
CA ARG A 427 -3.39 -10.66 -15.93
C ARG A 427 -3.34 -9.18 -15.58
N ALA A 428 -2.15 -8.65 -15.28
CA ALA A 428 -1.90 -7.25 -15.01
C ALA A 428 -1.50 -6.43 -16.27
N GLU A 429 -1.59 -7.02 -17.47
CA GLU A 429 -1.25 -6.39 -18.76
C GLU A 429 0.20 -5.83 -18.82
N ARG A 430 1.12 -6.36 -17.99
CA ARG A 430 2.51 -5.87 -17.87
C ARG A 430 3.43 -6.50 -18.93
N TYR A 431 3.32 -6.03 -20.17
CA TYR A 431 4.07 -6.54 -21.33
C TYR A 431 5.59 -6.65 -21.12
N GLU A 432 6.19 -5.75 -20.35
CA GLU A 432 7.63 -5.73 -20.08
C GLU A 432 8.04 -6.89 -19.15
N LEU A 433 7.33 -7.07 -18.03
CA LEU A 433 7.51 -8.25 -17.18
C LEU A 433 7.23 -9.55 -17.92
N VAL A 434 6.22 -9.58 -18.81
CA VAL A 434 5.97 -10.77 -19.64
C VAL A 434 7.16 -11.04 -20.56
N ARG A 435 7.69 -10.03 -21.28
CA ARG A 435 8.90 -10.18 -22.11
C ARG A 435 10.12 -10.65 -21.30
N LEU A 436 10.33 -10.10 -20.11
CA LEU A 436 11.41 -10.45 -19.20
C LEU A 436 11.29 -11.90 -18.71
N LEU A 437 10.12 -12.30 -18.19
CA LEU A 437 9.89 -13.69 -17.76
C LEU A 437 10.10 -14.68 -18.92
N LEU A 438 9.73 -14.30 -20.14
CA LEU A 438 9.92 -15.10 -21.35
C LEU A 438 11.38 -15.20 -21.82
N SER A 439 12.19 -14.14 -21.70
CA SER A 439 13.62 -14.20 -22.04
C SER A 439 14.38 -15.14 -21.10
N TYR A 440 14.00 -15.16 -19.82
CA TYR A 440 14.48 -16.13 -18.82
C TYR A 440 13.83 -17.53 -18.92
N GLY A 441 12.86 -17.73 -19.83
CA GLY A 441 12.32 -19.04 -20.20
C GLY A 441 11.09 -19.50 -19.43
N ALA A 442 10.24 -18.59 -18.96
CA ALA A 442 8.98 -18.93 -18.29
C ALA A 442 8.03 -19.73 -19.22
N GLU A 443 7.41 -20.77 -18.65
CA GLU A 443 6.46 -21.66 -19.33
C GLU A 443 5.15 -20.93 -19.69
N VAL A 444 4.95 -20.65 -20.97
CA VAL A 444 3.73 -20.03 -21.51
C VAL A 444 2.51 -20.96 -21.40
N ASN A 445 2.72 -22.27 -21.55
CA ASN A 445 1.64 -23.26 -21.61
C ASN A 445 1.24 -23.78 -20.22
N CYS A 446 1.16 -22.88 -19.24
CA CYS A 446 0.81 -23.19 -17.86
C CYS A 446 -0.70 -23.12 -17.58
N TYR A 447 -1.12 -23.88 -16.56
CA TYR A 447 -2.51 -24.09 -16.17
C TYR A 447 -2.70 -23.77 -14.69
N PHE A 448 -3.85 -23.19 -14.34
CA PHE A 448 -4.26 -22.88 -12.96
C PHE A 448 -5.66 -23.43 -12.66
N GLY A 449 -5.74 -24.75 -12.44
CA GLY A 449 -6.99 -25.50 -12.21
C GLY A 449 -7.71 -25.25 -10.87
N VAL A 450 -7.41 -24.17 -10.16
CA VAL A 450 -8.14 -23.80 -8.92
C VAL A 450 -9.52 -23.18 -9.24
N ILE A 451 -9.62 -22.55 -10.41
CA ILE A 451 -10.80 -21.80 -10.86
C ILE A 451 -11.57 -22.56 -11.95
N THR A 452 -10.88 -23.01 -13.00
CA THR A 452 -11.46 -23.65 -14.18
C THR A 452 -10.53 -24.74 -14.74
N ASP A 453 -11.09 -25.93 -14.99
CA ASP A 453 -10.38 -27.05 -15.61
C ASP A 453 -10.47 -26.96 -17.13
N THR A 454 -9.76 -26.00 -17.74
CA THR A 454 -9.76 -25.81 -19.20
C THR A 454 -8.72 -26.68 -19.91
N VAL A 455 -9.07 -27.21 -21.10
CA VAL A 455 -8.11 -27.98 -21.95
C VAL A 455 -6.95 -27.14 -22.49
N PHE A 456 -7.16 -25.82 -22.60
CA PHE A 456 -6.18 -24.85 -23.09
C PHE A 456 -5.51 -24.09 -21.91
N PRO A 457 -4.26 -23.60 -22.08
CA PRO A 457 -3.54 -22.89 -21.00
C PRO A 457 -4.28 -21.65 -20.47
N THR A 458 -4.05 -21.31 -19.20
CA THR A 458 -4.83 -20.28 -18.51
C THR A 458 -4.56 -18.86 -19.04
N ALA A 459 -3.38 -18.58 -19.59
CA ALA A 459 -3.01 -17.23 -20.03
C ALA A 459 -3.98 -16.64 -21.09
N LEU A 460 -4.57 -17.47 -21.96
CA LEU A 460 -5.58 -17.03 -22.93
C LEU A 460 -6.85 -16.51 -22.27
N GLN A 461 -7.24 -17.03 -21.10
CA GLN A 461 -8.42 -16.57 -20.37
C GLN A 461 -8.28 -15.09 -19.98
N TYR A 462 -7.06 -14.66 -19.64
CA TYR A 462 -6.76 -13.27 -19.26
C TYR A 462 -6.61 -12.34 -20.47
N CYS A 463 -5.94 -12.78 -21.55
CA CYS A 463 -5.60 -11.91 -22.67
C CYS A 463 -6.61 -11.92 -23.86
N LEU A 464 -7.85 -12.42 -23.69
CA LEU A 464 -8.82 -12.47 -24.80
C LEU A 464 -9.09 -11.10 -25.46
N ARG A 465 -9.09 -10.02 -24.67
CA ARG A 465 -9.31 -8.65 -25.15
C ARG A 465 -8.03 -7.96 -25.65
N ASP A 466 -6.87 -8.50 -25.30
CA ASP A 466 -5.57 -7.94 -25.64
C ASP A 466 -4.89 -8.76 -26.73
N HIS A 467 -5.09 -8.30 -27.97
CA HIS A 467 -4.48 -8.91 -29.16
C HIS A 467 -2.95 -8.77 -29.18
N VAL A 468 -2.36 -7.80 -28.48
CA VAL A 468 -0.91 -7.59 -28.43
C VAL A 468 -0.27 -8.60 -27.48
N MET A 469 -0.82 -8.77 -26.28
CA MET A 469 -0.40 -9.81 -25.33
C MET A 469 -0.66 -11.21 -25.88
N LEU A 470 -1.81 -11.45 -26.50
CA LEU A 470 -2.09 -12.73 -27.15
C LEU A 470 -1.06 -13.05 -28.25
N ARG A 471 -0.70 -12.07 -29.11
CA ARG A 471 0.40 -12.24 -30.10
C ARG A 471 1.75 -12.46 -29.43
N LEU A 472 2.06 -11.79 -28.32
CA LEU A 472 3.31 -11.99 -27.57
C LEU A 472 3.44 -13.44 -27.04
N LEU A 473 2.37 -13.98 -26.46
CA LEU A 473 2.33 -15.36 -25.95
C LEU A 473 2.39 -16.39 -27.10
N LEU A 474 1.67 -16.16 -28.20
CA LEU A 474 1.70 -17.03 -29.39
C LEU A 474 3.06 -17.03 -30.10
N ASN A 475 3.70 -15.87 -30.22
CA ASN A 475 5.09 -15.76 -30.66
C ASN A 475 6.04 -16.58 -29.77
N SER A 476 5.72 -16.67 -28.48
CA SER A 476 6.48 -17.38 -27.45
C SER A 476 6.10 -18.85 -27.24
N GLY A 477 5.38 -19.45 -28.19
CA GLY A 477 5.12 -20.90 -28.19
C GLY A 477 3.80 -21.34 -27.53
N TYR A 478 2.86 -20.42 -27.27
CA TYR A 478 1.51 -20.76 -26.83
C TYR A 478 0.83 -21.77 -27.78
N HIS A 479 0.28 -22.86 -27.25
CA HIS A 479 -0.29 -23.96 -28.01
C HIS A 479 -1.69 -23.65 -28.57
N ALA A 480 -1.75 -22.79 -29.59
CA ALA A 480 -2.98 -22.38 -30.29
C ALA A 480 -3.86 -23.57 -30.74
N HIS A 481 -3.25 -24.68 -31.17
CA HIS A 481 -3.96 -25.87 -31.64
C HIS A 481 -4.91 -26.47 -30.57
N LYS A 482 -4.59 -26.37 -29.28
CA LYS A 482 -5.46 -26.86 -28.19
C LYS A 482 -6.80 -26.14 -28.12
N CYS A 483 -6.90 -24.92 -28.66
CA CYS A 483 -8.17 -24.17 -28.72
C CYS A 483 -9.13 -24.73 -29.77
N PHE A 484 -8.65 -25.59 -30.68
CA PHE A 484 -9.44 -26.25 -31.71
C PHE A 484 -9.65 -27.75 -31.44
N GLN A 485 -9.08 -28.29 -30.35
CA GLN A 485 -9.33 -29.65 -29.89
C GLN A 485 -10.60 -29.65 -29.01
N CYS A 486 -11.56 -30.50 -29.35
CA CYS A 486 -12.87 -30.51 -28.70
C CYS A 486 -13.52 -31.89 -28.84
N CYS A 487 -14.17 -32.37 -27.76
CA CYS A 487 -14.91 -33.63 -27.73
C CYS A 487 -16.26 -33.59 -28.48
N HIS A 488 -16.78 -32.40 -28.78
CA HIS A 488 -18.05 -32.19 -29.49
C HIS A 488 -17.92 -32.49 -31.00
N GLY A 489 -17.68 -33.75 -31.37
CA GLY A 489 -17.61 -34.16 -32.77
C GLY A 489 -17.02 -35.53 -33.13
N ASP A 490 -16.48 -36.33 -32.20
CA ASP A 490 -15.91 -37.66 -32.53
C ASP A 490 -17.01 -38.71 -32.75
N GLY A 491 -17.66 -38.59 -33.90
CA GLY A 491 -18.75 -39.45 -34.36
C GLY A 491 -18.82 -39.57 -35.88
N ASP A 492 -17.71 -39.44 -36.61
CA ASP A 492 -17.39 -40.24 -37.81
C ASP A 492 -16.02 -39.89 -38.44
N GLU A 493 -15.49 -40.85 -39.21
CA GLU A 493 -14.28 -40.80 -40.06
C GLU A 493 -12.92 -40.63 -39.35
N THR A 494 -12.41 -41.79 -38.93
CA THR A 494 -10.99 -42.04 -38.61
C THR A 494 -10.10 -41.87 -39.85
N ASP A 495 -9.24 -40.84 -39.84
CA ASP A 495 -8.11 -40.76 -40.78
C ASP A 495 -6.85 -41.34 -40.12
N SER A 496 -6.27 -42.36 -40.75
CA SER A 496 -5.42 -43.38 -40.10
C SER A 496 -3.95 -42.97 -39.86
N SER A 497 -3.68 -41.67 -39.86
CA SER A 497 -2.34 -41.08 -39.70
C SER A 497 -2.05 -40.49 -38.31
N TRP A 498 -3.05 -40.39 -37.41
CA TRP A 498 -2.95 -39.62 -36.15
C TRP A 498 -3.24 -40.44 -34.88
N THR A 499 -3.33 -41.76 -35.01
CA THR A 499 -3.75 -42.71 -33.96
C THR A 499 -2.91 -42.67 -32.67
N ASP A 500 -1.62 -42.33 -32.76
CA ASP A 500 -0.74 -42.33 -31.57
C ASP A 500 -0.93 -41.09 -30.67
N LEU A 501 -1.24 -39.91 -31.23
CA LEU A 501 -1.62 -38.74 -30.41
C LEU A 501 -3.06 -38.87 -29.88
N HIS A 502 -3.96 -39.48 -30.67
CA HIS A 502 -5.37 -39.58 -30.32
C HIS A 502 -5.61 -40.45 -29.07
N ASN A 503 -4.84 -41.53 -28.88
CA ASN A 503 -4.88 -42.35 -27.67
C ASN A 503 -4.39 -41.60 -26.41
N GLN A 504 -3.42 -40.69 -26.53
CA GLN A 504 -2.95 -39.87 -25.42
C GLN A 504 -3.94 -38.75 -25.07
N ALA A 505 -4.62 -38.19 -26.07
CA ALA A 505 -5.73 -37.27 -25.88
C ALA A 505 -6.91 -37.95 -25.14
N TYR A 506 -7.35 -39.13 -25.59
CA TYR A 506 -8.52 -39.84 -25.03
C TYR A 506 -8.46 -40.05 -23.51
N GLN A 507 -7.27 -40.29 -22.95
CA GLN A 507 -7.08 -40.45 -21.49
C GLN A 507 -7.24 -39.14 -20.71
N ILE A 508 -6.99 -37.98 -21.32
CA ILE A 508 -7.19 -36.65 -20.71
C ILE A 508 -8.67 -36.25 -20.81
N TYR A 509 -9.31 -36.49 -21.94
CA TYR A 509 -10.75 -36.21 -22.16
C TYR A 509 -11.70 -37.17 -21.43
N SER A 510 -11.17 -38.17 -20.70
CA SER A 510 -11.96 -39.11 -19.88
C SER A 510 -12.26 -38.60 -18.46
N GLN A 511 -11.86 -37.37 -18.10
CA GLN A 511 -12.22 -36.77 -16.80
C GLN A 511 -13.54 -35.97 -16.90
N PRO A 512 -14.39 -35.93 -15.85
CA PRO A 512 -15.81 -35.62 -16.04
C PRO A 512 -16.18 -34.16 -16.31
N ASP A 513 -15.28 -33.19 -16.08
CA ASP A 513 -15.62 -31.76 -15.95
C ASP A 513 -14.71 -30.80 -16.77
N VAL A 514 -14.03 -31.29 -17.83
CA VAL A 514 -13.00 -30.49 -18.53
C VAL A 514 -13.61 -29.57 -19.61
N ILE A 515 -13.44 -28.25 -19.45
CA ILE A 515 -14.04 -27.22 -20.30
C ILE A 515 -13.26 -27.04 -21.62
N SER A 516 -13.97 -27.22 -22.74
CA SER A 516 -13.48 -26.95 -24.09
C SER A 516 -13.56 -25.47 -24.45
N PHE A 517 -12.69 -25.00 -25.38
CA PHE A 517 -12.69 -23.60 -25.82
C PHE A 517 -14.05 -23.14 -26.39
N CYS A 518 -14.77 -24.03 -27.09
CA CYS A 518 -16.11 -23.73 -27.62
C CYS A 518 -17.15 -23.47 -26.52
N GLU A 519 -17.07 -24.16 -25.39
CA GLU A 519 -17.97 -23.97 -24.24
C GLU A 519 -17.61 -22.67 -23.50
N PHE A 520 -16.31 -22.43 -23.29
CA PHE A 520 -15.82 -21.21 -22.65
C PHE A 520 -16.29 -19.93 -23.38
N VAL A 521 -16.21 -19.91 -24.72
CA VAL A 521 -16.67 -18.77 -25.53
C VAL A 521 -18.18 -18.77 -25.81
N SER A 522 -18.90 -19.86 -25.46
CA SER A 522 -20.37 -19.90 -25.47
C SER A 522 -20.98 -19.06 -24.34
N VAL A 523 -20.23 -18.84 -23.25
CA VAL A 523 -20.67 -18.00 -22.14
C VAL A 523 -20.82 -16.55 -22.62
N LEU A 524 -22.01 -15.98 -22.41
CA LEU A 524 -22.55 -14.81 -23.13
C LEU A 524 -21.73 -13.51 -23.02
N CYS A 525 -20.72 -13.44 -22.16
CA CYS A 525 -19.86 -12.26 -21.98
C CYS A 525 -18.66 -12.18 -22.96
N LEU A 526 -18.25 -13.27 -23.63
CA LEU A 526 -17.06 -13.31 -24.49
C LEU A 526 -17.35 -13.39 -25.99
N ALA A 527 -18.62 -13.62 -26.36
CA ALA A 527 -19.05 -13.81 -27.75
C ALA A 527 -18.80 -12.61 -28.68
N HIS A 528 -18.41 -11.43 -28.19
CA HIS A 528 -18.05 -10.28 -29.03
C HIS A 528 -16.57 -10.27 -29.46
N VAL A 529 -15.68 -10.99 -28.75
CA VAL A 529 -14.23 -11.02 -29.02
C VAL A 529 -13.77 -12.33 -29.67
N VAL A 530 -14.58 -13.39 -29.61
CA VAL A 530 -14.24 -14.72 -30.13
C VAL A 530 -13.93 -14.73 -31.64
N GLY A 531 -14.53 -13.84 -32.44
CA GLY A 531 -14.26 -13.73 -33.88
C GLY A 531 -12.81 -13.32 -34.14
N SER A 532 -12.40 -12.15 -33.65
CA SER A 532 -11.03 -11.65 -33.77
C SER A 532 -10.00 -12.58 -33.10
N VAL A 533 -10.31 -13.19 -31.95
CA VAL A 533 -9.43 -14.17 -31.29
C VAL A 533 -9.26 -15.44 -32.12
N ALA A 534 -10.34 -16.06 -32.61
CA ALA A 534 -10.25 -17.26 -33.45
C ALA A 534 -9.49 -16.97 -34.74
N ARG A 535 -9.76 -15.82 -35.37
CA ARG A 535 -9.03 -15.35 -36.55
C ARG A 535 -7.53 -15.20 -36.28
N LEU A 536 -7.14 -14.65 -35.12
CA LEU A 536 -5.75 -14.48 -34.72
C LEU A 536 -5.08 -15.85 -34.43
N LEU A 537 -5.76 -16.77 -33.76
CA LEU A 537 -5.24 -18.13 -33.50
C LEU A 537 -4.96 -18.91 -34.81
N LEU A 538 -5.72 -18.66 -35.89
CA LEU A 538 -5.48 -19.23 -37.21
C LEU A 538 -4.16 -18.77 -37.88
N ASP A 539 -3.54 -17.68 -37.42
CA ASP A 539 -2.19 -17.27 -37.85
C ASP A 539 -1.08 -18.22 -37.30
N TYR A 540 -1.39 -19.08 -36.32
CA TYR A 540 -0.44 -19.94 -35.60
C TYR A 540 -0.71 -21.45 -35.71
N VAL A 541 -1.71 -21.86 -36.51
CA VAL A 541 -2.03 -23.28 -36.76
C VAL A 541 -2.05 -23.61 -38.25
N GLY A 542 -1.88 -24.90 -38.57
CA GLY A 542 -1.93 -25.42 -39.93
C GLY A 542 -3.38 -25.56 -40.44
N HIS A 543 -3.80 -26.79 -40.73
CA HIS A 543 -5.20 -27.12 -40.92
C HIS A 543 -5.82 -27.55 -39.59
N VAL A 544 -7.00 -27.02 -39.24
CA VAL A 544 -7.74 -27.35 -38.03
C VAL A 544 -9.23 -27.52 -38.35
N ARG A 545 -9.89 -28.46 -37.67
CA ARG A 545 -11.35 -28.62 -37.73
C ARG A 545 -11.98 -27.77 -36.61
N ILE A 546 -13.10 -27.10 -36.90
CA ILE A 546 -13.89 -26.34 -35.92
C ILE A 546 -15.16 -27.13 -35.61
N CYS A 547 -15.44 -27.36 -34.32
CA CYS A 547 -16.63 -28.08 -33.88
C CYS A 547 -17.95 -27.31 -34.20
N PRO A 548 -19.11 -27.99 -34.27
CA PRO A 548 -20.37 -27.35 -34.64
C PRO A 548 -20.77 -26.17 -33.76
N ASP A 549 -20.52 -26.23 -32.46
CA ASP A 549 -20.86 -25.15 -31.52
C ASP A 549 -20.00 -23.90 -31.71
N LEU A 550 -18.69 -24.06 -31.87
CA LEU A 550 -17.80 -22.93 -32.15
C LEU A 550 -18.12 -22.31 -33.52
N ARG A 551 -18.44 -23.13 -34.53
CA ARG A 551 -18.93 -22.67 -35.84
C ARG A 551 -20.18 -21.78 -35.70
N ARG A 552 -21.21 -22.26 -34.99
CA ARG A 552 -22.48 -21.54 -34.75
C ARG A 552 -22.31 -20.19 -34.04
N ILE A 553 -21.23 -20.02 -33.26
CA ILE A 553 -20.87 -18.77 -32.60
C ILE A 553 -20.13 -17.84 -33.56
N LEU A 554 -19.15 -18.38 -34.30
CA LEU A 554 -18.32 -17.64 -35.26
C LEU A 554 -19.14 -17.13 -36.46
N GLU A 555 -20.12 -17.89 -36.95
CA GLU A 555 -21.06 -17.48 -38.02
C GLU A 555 -21.83 -16.19 -37.71
N LYS A 556 -21.86 -15.74 -36.44
CA LYS A 556 -22.50 -14.51 -35.99
C LYS A 556 -21.51 -13.36 -35.79
N LYS A 557 -20.29 -13.47 -36.32
CA LYS A 557 -19.18 -12.52 -36.15
C LYS A 557 -18.80 -11.88 -37.49
N PRO A 558 -18.37 -10.60 -37.52
CA PRO A 558 -17.95 -9.95 -38.77
C PRO A 558 -16.71 -10.60 -39.40
N GLU A 559 -15.87 -11.30 -38.62
CA GLU A 559 -14.69 -12.02 -39.11
C GLU A 559 -15.04 -13.37 -39.77
N TRP A 560 -16.31 -13.79 -39.79
CA TRP A 560 -16.70 -15.13 -40.26
C TRP A 560 -16.29 -15.41 -41.70
N ASP A 561 -16.48 -14.46 -42.62
CA ASP A 561 -16.20 -14.69 -44.04
C ASP A 561 -14.71 -15.00 -44.26
N GLU A 562 -13.81 -14.27 -43.58
CA GLU A 562 -12.37 -14.52 -43.63
C GLU A 562 -11.99 -15.84 -42.94
N ILE A 563 -12.59 -16.16 -41.79
CA ILE A 563 -12.37 -17.43 -41.07
C ILE A 563 -12.81 -18.62 -41.94
N SER A 564 -13.98 -18.53 -42.56
CA SER A 564 -14.55 -19.56 -43.45
C SER A 564 -13.66 -19.77 -44.69
N ASP A 565 -13.15 -18.69 -45.28
CA ASP A 565 -12.19 -18.73 -46.38
C ASP A 565 -10.87 -19.41 -45.98
N ILE A 566 -10.37 -19.15 -44.76
CA ILE A 566 -9.15 -19.76 -44.22
C ILE A 566 -9.32 -21.26 -43.98
N LEU A 567 -10.50 -21.71 -43.55
CA LEU A 567 -10.78 -23.10 -43.20
C LEU A 567 -11.15 -23.98 -44.40
N SER A 568 -11.81 -23.40 -45.41
CA SER A 568 -12.28 -24.10 -46.61
C SER A 568 -11.19 -24.33 -47.66
N LYS A 569 -10.11 -23.53 -47.64
CA LYS A 569 -9.01 -23.59 -48.60
C LYS A 569 -7.75 -24.22 -47.96
N PRO A 570 -6.95 -25.00 -48.70
CA PRO A 570 -5.65 -25.45 -48.20
C PRO A 570 -4.76 -24.24 -47.88
N ARG A 571 -4.11 -24.24 -46.71
CA ARG A 571 -3.20 -23.16 -46.29
C ARG A 571 -2.04 -23.02 -47.29
N SER A 572 -1.60 -21.78 -47.53
CA SER A 572 -0.51 -21.53 -48.46
C SER A 572 0.79 -22.21 -48.01
N LEU A 573 1.60 -22.66 -48.97
CA LEU A 573 2.90 -23.27 -48.67
C LEU A 573 3.78 -22.34 -47.82
N GLN A 574 3.73 -21.03 -48.09
CA GLN A 574 4.43 -20.01 -47.30
C GLN A 574 4.05 -20.07 -45.80
N HIS A 575 2.76 -20.15 -45.49
CA HIS A 575 2.25 -20.26 -44.11
C HIS A 575 2.68 -21.57 -43.45
N LEU A 576 2.57 -22.70 -44.16
CA LEU A 576 3.00 -23.99 -43.63
C LEU A 576 4.52 -24.02 -43.35
N CYS A 577 5.34 -23.46 -44.26
CA CYS A 577 6.76 -23.27 -44.04
C CYS A 577 7.06 -22.38 -42.83
N ARG A 578 6.28 -21.31 -42.58
CA ARG A 578 6.41 -20.46 -41.38
C ARG A 578 6.34 -21.29 -40.10
N LEU A 579 5.32 -22.13 -39.99
CA LEU A 579 5.06 -22.95 -38.80
C LEU A 579 6.14 -24.01 -38.61
N VAL A 580 6.54 -24.71 -39.68
CA VAL A 580 7.61 -25.72 -39.64
C VAL A 580 8.94 -25.09 -39.24
N ILE A 581 9.33 -23.97 -39.85
CA ILE A 581 10.58 -23.28 -39.49
C ILE A 581 10.53 -22.81 -38.03
N ARG A 582 9.43 -22.19 -37.58
CA ARG A 582 9.26 -21.80 -36.17
C ARG A 582 9.32 -22.98 -35.21
N GLY A 583 8.82 -24.16 -35.59
CA GLY A 583 8.93 -25.38 -34.79
C GLY A 583 10.36 -25.93 -34.65
N HIS A 584 11.27 -25.56 -35.56
CA HIS A 584 12.69 -25.94 -35.50
C HIS A 584 13.62 -24.84 -34.92
N VAL A 585 13.13 -23.60 -34.78
CA VAL A 585 13.90 -22.50 -34.17
C VAL A 585 13.57 -22.43 -32.67
N SER A 586 14.59 -22.25 -31.82
CA SER A 586 14.36 -22.16 -30.37
C SER A 586 13.51 -20.94 -30.00
N LEU A 587 12.64 -21.08 -29.00
CA LEU A 587 11.81 -19.96 -28.51
C LEU A 587 12.67 -18.78 -28.01
N ARG A 588 13.83 -19.06 -27.40
CA ARG A 588 14.82 -18.02 -27.05
C ARG A 588 15.25 -17.24 -28.29
N THR A 589 15.62 -17.90 -29.38
CA THR A 589 16.00 -17.26 -30.65
C THR A 589 14.84 -16.48 -31.31
N LEU A 590 13.59 -16.89 -31.10
CA LEU A 590 12.42 -16.17 -31.65
C LEU A 590 12.03 -14.93 -30.82
N ASN A 591 12.27 -14.97 -29.50
CA ASN A 591 11.86 -13.94 -28.55
C ASN A 591 12.94 -12.89 -28.27
N ASP A 592 14.22 -13.27 -28.31
CA ASP A 592 15.37 -12.37 -28.15
C ASP A 592 15.70 -11.67 -29.49
N PRO A 593 15.59 -10.33 -29.58
CA PRO A 593 15.95 -9.57 -30.78
C PRO A 593 17.42 -9.75 -31.19
N GLU A 594 18.35 -9.93 -30.25
CA GLU A 594 19.77 -10.08 -30.53
C GLU A 594 20.07 -11.47 -31.09
N ALA A 595 19.56 -12.53 -30.47
CA ALA A 595 19.64 -13.89 -31.04
C ALA A 595 18.98 -13.98 -32.42
N MET A 596 17.83 -13.34 -32.64
CA MET A 596 17.20 -13.31 -33.97
C MET A 596 17.98 -12.47 -34.97
N ALA A 597 18.66 -11.39 -34.54
CA ALA A 597 19.56 -10.63 -35.38
C ALA A 597 20.79 -11.45 -35.78
N ALA A 598 21.35 -12.26 -34.87
CA ALA A 598 22.47 -13.18 -35.12
C ALA A 598 22.10 -14.40 -35.97
N ALA A 599 20.82 -14.82 -35.99
CA ALA A 599 20.38 -15.99 -36.75
C ALA A 599 20.69 -15.90 -38.27
N PRO A 600 21.03 -17.01 -38.96
CA PRO A 600 21.50 -17.01 -40.35
C PRO A 600 20.38 -16.87 -41.40
N PHE A 601 19.37 -16.05 -41.12
CA PHE A 601 18.22 -15.81 -41.99
C PHE A 601 18.28 -14.43 -42.69
N PRO A 602 17.79 -14.30 -43.94
CA PRO A 602 17.60 -12.99 -44.57
C PRO A 602 16.62 -12.10 -43.79
N PRO A 603 16.78 -10.76 -43.77
CA PRO A 603 15.92 -9.86 -42.98
C PRO A 603 14.41 -10.01 -43.25
N ARG A 604 14.02 -10.27 -44.51
CA ARG A 604 12.61 -10.56 -44.87
C ARG A 604 12.09 -11.81 -44.20
N LEU A 605 12.89 -12.89 -44.14
CA LEU A 605 12.51 -14.13 -43.47
C LEU A 605 12.49 -13.93 -41.94
N LYS A 606 13.41 -13.14 -41.38
CA LYS A 606 13.38 -12.78 -39.95
C LYS A 606 12.06 -12.10 -39.58
N ASN A 607 11.70 -11.02 -40.28
CA ASN A 607 10.44 -10.29 -40.06
C ASN A 607 9.20 -11.20 -40.21
N TYR A 608 9.22 -12.11 -41.19
CA TYR A 608 8.16 -13.09 -41.38
C TYR A 608 8.09 -14.10 -40.22
N LEU A 609 9.21 -14.66 -39.75
CA LEU A 609 9.21 -15.61 -38.64
C LEU A 609 8.77 -14.98 -37.30
N THR A 610 9.01 -13.69 -37.10
CA THR A 610 8.62 -12.93 -35.89
C THR A 610 7.28 -12.18 -36.02
N TYR A 611 6.47 -12.45 -37.05
CA TYR A 611 5.16 -11.81 -37.27
C TYR A 611 5.18 -10.26 -37.33
N ARG A 612 6.32 -9.64 -37.69
CA ARG A 612 6.50 -8.16 -37.68
C ARG A 612 5.54 -7.41 -38.60
N GLU A 613 5.05 -8.06 -39.66
CA GLU A 613 3.98 -7.54 -40.52
C GLU A 613 2.67 -7.17 -39.78
N TYR A 614 2.43 -7.76 -38.60
CA TYR A 614 1.26 -7.48 -37.76
C TYR A 614 1.54 -6.49 -36.61
N HIS A 615 2.79 -6.02 -36.43
CA HIS A 615 3.14 -5.00 -35.43
C HIS A 615 2.86 -3.57 -35.92
N LEU A 616 2.54 -3.38 -37.21
CA LEU A 616 2.37 -2.09 -37.90
C LEU A 616 1.11 -1.29 -37.51
N LEU A 617 0.44 -1.61 -36.41
CA LEU A 617 -0.72 -0.87 -35.87
C LEU A 617 -0.35 0.13 -34.76
N GLY A 618 0.95 0.37 -34.51
CA GLY A 618 1.41 1.19 -33.39
C GLY A 618 2.67 2.04 -33.60
N ASP A 619 3.14 2.25 -34.84
CA ASP A 619 4.33 3.06 -35.12
C ASP A 619 4.01 4.17 -36.16
N PRO A 620 3.93 5.45 -35.76
CA PRO A 620 3.57 6.55 -36.64
C PRO A 620 4.72 7.06 -37.53
N SER A 621 5.88 6.40 -37.53
CA SER A 621 7.11 6.88 -38.20
C SER A 621 7.55 6.07 -39.43
N ALA A 622 6.60 5.51 -40.19
CA ALA A 622 6.88 4.73 -41.40
C ALA A 622 5.96 5.08 -42.60
N THR A 623 6.10 6.31 -43.11
CA THR A 623 5.75 6.72 -44.49
C THR A 623 6.94 7.41 -45.14
#